data_AF-R2PFY8-F1
#
_entry.id   AF-R2PFY8-F1
#
_cell.length_a   1.000
_cell.length_b   1.000
_cell.length_c   1.000
_cell.angle_alpha   90.00
_cell.angle_beta   90.00
_cell.angle_gamma   90.00
#
_symmetry.space_group_name_H-M   'P 1'
#
loop_
_entity.id
_entity.type
_entity.pdbx_description
1 polymer ?
#
loop_
_entity_poly.entity_id
_entity_poly.type
_entity_poly.pdbx_seq_one_letter_code
_entity_poly.pdbx_strand_id
1 'polypeptide(L)' 'MKKYGLSFLFLFLSILLFSLSTLIGSYIDSNGMLIEPAFFCIPFGFFLLILSIFAAIYAFTKQKF' A
#
# COMPACT_ATOMS: atom_id res chain seq x y z
N MET A 1 -18.20 -5.44 -11.01
CA MET A 1 -16.95 -4.75 -10.61
C MET A 1 -17.14 -3.70 -9.51
N LYS A 2 -18.20 -2.86 -9.51
CA LYS A 2 -18.43 -1.81 -8.49
C LYS A 2 -18.36 -2.30 -7.02
N LYS A 3 -18.74 -3.55 -6.73
CA LYS A 3 -18.79 -4.15 -5.37
C LYS A 3 -17.42 -4.31 -4.70
N TYR A 4 -16.37 -4.58 -5.47
CA TYR A 4 -14.99 -4.70 -4.96
C TYR A 4 -14.16 -3.44 -5.25
N GLY A 5 -14.79 -2.36 -5.73
CA GLY A 5 -14.08 -1.15 -6.16
C GLY A 5 -13.18 -0.58 -5.06
N LEU A 6 -13.65 -0.59 -3.82
CA LEU A 6 -12.87 -0.12 -2.67
C LEU A 6 -11.66 -1.02 -2.37
N SER A 7 -11.84 -2.35 -2.41
CA SER A 7 -10.74 -3.31 -2.22
C SER A 7 -9.69 -3.19 -3.34
N PHE A 8 -10.12 -3.09 -4.60
CA PHE A 8 -9.22 -2.86 -5.73
C PHE A 8 -8.49 -1.53 -5.64
N LEU A 9 -9.16 -0.46 -5.18
CA LEU A 9 -8.53 0.84 -4.97
C LEU A 9 -7.42 0.75 -3.92
N PHE A 10 -7.68 0.14 -2.77
CA PHE A 10 -6.67 -0.06 -1.73
C PHE A 10 -5.51 -0.95 -2.19
N LEU A 11 -5.81 -2.01 -2.95
CA LEU A 11 -4.79 -2.89 -3.52
C LEU A 11 -3.88 -2.13 -4.49
N PHE A 12 -4.49 -1.38 -5.42
CA PHE A 12 -3.75 -0.58 -6.39
C PHE A 12 -2.86 0.47 -5.69
N LEU A 13 -3.40 1.16 -4.69
CA LEU A 13 -2.66 2.18 -3.95
C LEU A 13 -1.52 1.59 -3.13
N SER A 14 -1.70 0.40 -2.56
CA SER A 14 -0.63 -0.37 -1.90
C SER A 14 0.51 -0.71 -2.87
N ILE A 15 0.19 -1.22 -4.07
CA ILE A 15 1.18 -1.53 -5.12
C ILE A 15 1.94 -0.26 -5.53
N LEU A 16 1.24 0.87 -5.67
CA LEU A 16 1.84 2.15 -6.04
C LEU A 16 2.84 2.62 -4.96
N LEU A 17 2.48 2.52 -3.67
CA LEU A 17 3.38 2.85 -2.57
C LEU A 17 4.62 1.97 -2.55
N PHE A 18 4.48 0.66 -2.70
CA PHE A 18 5.64 -0.23 -2.77
C PHE A 18 6.53 0.09 -3.98
N SER A 19 5.93 0.36 -5.13
CA SER A 19 6.66 0.75 -6.34
C SER A 19 7.45 2.06 -6.11
N LEU A 20 6.84 3.07 -5.49
CA LEU A 20 7.51 4.31 -5.12
C LEU A 20 8.67 4.06 -4.15
N SER A 21 8.48 3.19 -3.15
CA SER A 21 9.54 2.84 -2.20
C SER A 21 10.75 2.23 -2.88
N THR A 22 10.53 1.40 -3.92
CA THR A 22 11.59 0.76 -4.69
C THR A 22 12.25 1.70 -5.70
N LEU A 23 11.51 2.65 -6.27
CA LEU A 23 12.01 3.58 -7.29
C LEU A 23 12.86 4.70 -6.69
N ILE A 24 12.47 5.22 -5.52
CA ILE A 24 13.16 6.36 -4.90
C ILE A 24 14.49 5.90 -4.27
N GLY A 25 14.51 4.70 -3.66
CA GLY A 25 15.69 4.14 -3.03
C GLY A 25 16.17 4.93 -1.81
N SER A 26 17.25 4.45 -1.20
CA SER A 26 17.92 5.09 -0.07
C SER A 26 19.32 5.57 -0.50
N TYR A 27 19.81 6.65 0.07
CA TYR A 27 21.14 7.19 -0.23
C TYR A 27 21.84 7.70 1.04
N ILE A 28 23.16 7.84 0.97
CA ILE A 28 23.97 8.47 2.02
C ILE A 28 24.20 9.94 1.66
N ASP A 29 23.89 10.86 2.56
CA ASP A 29 24.14 12.29 2.36
C ASP A 29 25.62 12.66 2.54
N SER A 30 25.97 13.92 2.30
CA SER A 30 27.34 14.42 2.47
C SER A 30 27.89 14.34 3.89
N ASN A 31 27.01 14.20 4.89
CA ASN A 31 27.37 14.08 6.30
C ASN A 31 27.50 12.61 6.73
N GLY A 32 27.33 11.66 5.81
CA GLY A 32 27.35 10.23 6.11
C GLY A 32 26.04 9.69 6.70
N MET A 33 24.96 10.47 6.67
CA MET A 33 23.65 10.03 7.16
C MET A 33 22.88 9.27 6.10
N LEU A 34 22.24 8.16 6.50
CA LEU A 34 21.31 7.42 5.66
C LEU A 34 19.99 8.19 5.55
N ILE A 35 19.62 8.53 4.32
CA ILE A 35 18.35 9.16 3.98
C ILE A 35 17.48 8.17 3.23
N GLU A 36 16.27 7.97 3.74
CA GLU A 36 15.27 7.05 3.18
C GLU A 36 13.97 7.80 2.89
N PRO A 37 13.91 8.58 1.80
CA PRO A 37 12.83 9.55 1.56
C PRO A 37 11.45 8.88 1.42
N ALA A 38 11.43 7.65 0.93
CA ALA A 38 10.21 6.89 0.68
C ALA A 38 9.97 5.77 1.70
N PHE A 39 10.69 5.76 2.83
CA PHE A 39 10.55 4.71 3.84
C PHE A 39 9.10 4.58 4.34
N PHE A 40 8.40 5.71 4.50
CA PHE A 40 7.00 5.73 4.94
C PHE A 40 6.05 4.96 3.99
N CYS A 41 6.39 4.84 2.70
CA CYS A 41 5.58 4.10 1.74
C CYS A 41 5.47 2.61 2.10
N ILE A 42 6.46 2.04 2.80
CA ILE A 42 6.48 0.62 3.18
C ILE A 42 5.40 0.30 4.23
N PRO A 43 5.37 0.91 5.43
CA PRO A 43 4.33 0.63 6.42
C PRO A 43 2.93 1.01 5.92
N PHE A 44 2.79 2.12 5.19
CA PHE A 44 1.51 2.50 4.58
C PHE A 44 1.06 1.53 3.48
N GLY A 45 2.01 1.00 2.70
CA GLY A 45 1.75 -0.03 1.69
C GLY A 45 1.16 -1.29 2.31
N PHE A 46 1.74 -1.78 3.42
CA PHE A 46 1.19 -2.92 4.17
C PHE A 46 -0.17 -2.61 4.81
N PHE A 47 -0.34 -1.41 5.38
CA PHE A 47 -1.61 -0.99 5.97
C PHE A 47 -2.74 -1.01 4.92
N LEU A 48 -2.51 -0.46 3.73
CA LEU A 48 -3.49 -0.48 2.63
C LEU A 48 -3.74 -1.89 2.09
N LEU A 49 -2.72 -2.74 2.05
CA LEU A 49 -2.88 -4.14 1.64
C LEU A 49 -3.82 -4.89 2.60
N ILE A 50 -3.62 -4.71 3.91
CA ILE A 50 -4.48 -5.28 4.95
C ILE A 50 -5.92 -4.76 4.81
N LEU A 51 -6.10 -3.45 4.61
CA LEU A 51 -7.42 -2.86 4.36
C LEU A 51 -8.09 -3.42 3.10
N SER A 52 -7.33 -3.68 2.04
CA SER A 52 -7.85 -4.29 0.81
C SER A 52 -8.43 -5.68 1.08
N ILE A 53 -7.75 -6.49 1.89
CA ILE A 53 -8.20 -7.84 2.29
C ILE A 53 -9.48 -7.74 3.11
N PHE A 54 -9.51 -6.87 4.14
CA PHE A 54 -10.73 -6.68 4.95
C PHE A 54 -11.91 -6.17 4.12
N ALA A 55 -11.68 -5.22 3.21
CA ALA A 55 -12.71 -4.72 2.32
C ALA A 55 -13.23 -5.82 1.37
N ALA A 56 -12.37 -6.70 0.88
CA ALA A 56 -12.76 -7.84 0.05
C ALA A 56 -13.61 -8.85 0.84
N ILE A 57 -13.18 -9.20 2.06
CA ILE A 57 -13.92 -10.10 2.94
C ILE A 57 -15.30 -9.51 3.28
N TYR A 58 -15.36 -8.23 3.65
CA TYR A 58 -16.62 -7.54 3.95
C TYR A 58 -17.56 -7.50 2.75
N ALA A 59 -17.04 -7.18 1.56
CA ALA A 59 -17.83 -7.19 0.34
C ALA A 59 -18.37 -8.59 0.03
N PHE A 60 -17.58 -9.63 0.28
CA PHE A 60 -17.97 -11.03 0.07
C PHE A 60 -19.02 -11.51 1.08
N THR A 61 -18.85 -11.23 2.38
CA THR A 61 -19.83 -11.63 3.41
C THR A 61 -21.17 -10.95 3.21
N LYS A 62 -21.18 -9.67 2.80
CA LYS A 62 -22.40 -8.95 2.42
C LYS A 62 -23.10 -9.49 1.18
N GLN A 63 -22.45 -10.32 0.35
CA GLN A 63 -23.12 -11.02 -0.76
C GLN A 63 -23.83 -12.30 -0.33
N LYS A 64 -23.42 -12.88 0.81
CA LYS A 64 -23.86 -14.22 1.23
C LYS A 64 -25.11 -14.18 2.12
N PHE A 65 -25.43 -13.01 2.67
CA PHE A 65 -26.67 -12.68 3.40
C PHE A 65 -27.53 -11.73 2.55
#